data_AF-A0A1Y4LCA1-F1
#
_entry.id   AF-A0A1Y4LCA1-F1
#
_cell.length_a   1.000
_cell.length_b   1.000
_cell.length_c   1.000
_cell.angle_alpha   90.00
_cell.angle_beta   90.00
_cell.angle_gamma   90.00
#
_symmetry.space_group_name_H-M   'P 1'
#
loop_
_entity.id
_entity.type
_entity.pdbx_description
1 polymer ?
#
loop_
_entity_poly.entity_id
_entity_poly.type
_entity_poly.pdbx_seq_one_letter_code
_entity_poly.pdbx_strand_id
1 'polypeptide(L)'
;MKSNLHSKLYRLVGGLEVIVGICILVAVAAATFGLIADIHIPTIVSSPESLQAYLTTAMTIIIGVEFVKMIFSYNINTVIEVLMLAVARQMVVTHTSPVENLITIVSVSLLFAIRKFLYVPQLDQNKHDIHGSLLPHFMRRALHLDEQKEPEADLGKEESSTHVTQ
;
A
#
# COMPACT_ATOMS: atom_id res chain seq x y z
N MET A 1 -22.73 6.72 33.39
CA MET A 1 -22.65 5.39 32.76
C MET A 1 -22.46 5.39 31.23
N LYS A 2 -22.24 6.54 30.57
CA LYS A 2 -22.16 6.65 29.09
C LYS A 2 -20.74 6.45 28.50
N SER A 3 -19.69 6.62 29.30
CA SER A 3 -18.28 6.49 28.88
C SER A 3 -17.86 5.05 28.54
N ASN A 4 -18.46 4.05 29.20
CA ASN A 4 -18.12 2.63 28.99
C ASN A 4 -18.64 2.06 27.65
N LEU A 5 -19.64 2.69 27.03
CA LEU A 5 -20.18 2.23 25.74
C LEU A 5 -19.29 2.68 24.58
N HIS A 6 -18.87 3.95 24.58
CA HIS A 6 -17.97 4.48 23.57
C HIS A 6 -16.63 3.73 23.59
N SER A 7 -16.02 3.53 24.76
CA SER A 7 -14.75 2.79 24.86
C SER A 7 -14.87 1.33 24.42
N LYS A 8 -15.98 0.65 24.71
CA LYS A 8 -16.25 -0.70 24.18
C LYS A 8 -16.42 -0.68 22.66
N LEU A 9 -17.15 0.29 22.12
CA LEU A 9 -17.39 0.41 20.68
C LEU A 9 -16.08 0.65 19.92
N TYR A 10 -15.22 1.56 20.40
CA TYR A 10 -13.89 1.78 19.82
C TYR A 10 -13.02 0.51 19.84
N ARG A 11 -13.05 -0.26 20.94
CA ARG A 11 -12.33 -1.54 21.00
C ARG A 11 -12.89 -2.60 20.05
N LEU A 12 -14.21 -2.64 19.85
CA LEU A 12 -14.84 -3.57 18.91
C LEU A 12 -14.51 -3.20 17.46
N VAL A 13 -14.56 -1.90 17.12
CA VAL A 13 -14.22 -1.41 15.79
C VAL A 13 -12.76 -1.72 15.46
N GLY A 14 -11.83 -1.43 16.38
CA GLY A 14 -10.42 -1.78 16.16
C GLY A 14 -10.18 -3.29 16.05
N GLY A 15 -10.92 -4.11 16.80
CA GLY A 15 -10.86 -5.57 16.64
C GLY A 15 -11.36 -6.03 15.26
N LEU A 16 -12.42 -5.43 14.76
CA LEU A 16 -13.01 -5.75 13.46
C LEU A 16 -12.09 -5.32 12.30
N GLU A 17 -11.43 -4.18 12.43
CA GLU A 17 -10.41 -3.69 11.50
C GLU A 17 -9.24 -4.69 11.36
N VAL A 18 -8.74 -5.19 12.49
CA VAL A 18 -7.67 -6.20 12.49
C VAL A 18 -8.14 -7.51 11.85
N ILE A 19 -9.36 -7.97 12.14
CA ILE A 19 -9.92 -9.19 11.54
C ILE A 19 -10.03 -9.05 10.02
N VAL A 20 -10.60 -7.93 9.54
CA VAL A 20 -10.74 -7.65 8.10
C VAL A 20 -9.37 -7.55 7.43
N GLY A 21 -8.43 -6.86 8.06
CA GLY A 21 -7.05 -6.75 7.55
C GLY A 21 -6.38 -8.11 7.40
N ILE A 22 -6.53 -9.01 8.38
CA ILE A 22 -6.01 -10.39 8.31
C ILE A 22 -6.69 -11.19 7.19
N CYS A 23 -8.02 -11.11 7.06
CA CYS A 23 -8.74 -11.81 6.00
C CYS A 23 -8.26 -11.40 4.60
N ILE A 24 -8.11 -10.09 4.36
CA ILE A 24 -7.64 -9.57 3.07
C ILE A 24 -6.17 -9.94 2.86
N LEU A 25 -5.33 -9.86 3.89
CA LEU A 25 -3.92 -10.25 3.81
C LEU A 25 -3.76 -11.72 3.39
N VAL A 26 -4.54 -12.64 3.96
CA VAL A 26 -4.52 -14.06 3.59
C VAL A 26 -4.99 -14.25 2.14
N ALA A 27 -6.05 -13.56 1.72
CA ALA A 27 -6.55 -13.64 0.34
C ALA A 27 -5.50 -13.14 -0.68
N VAL A 28 -4.85 -12.00 -0.39
CA VAL A 28 -3.80 -11.43 -1.25
C VAL A 28 -2.57 -12.34 -1.28
N ALA A 29 -2.18 -12.94 -0.15
CA ALA A 29 -1.08 -13.90 -0.11
C ALA A 29 -1.39 -15.17 -0.92
N ALA A 30 -2.60 -15.72 -0.80
CA ALA A 30 -3.04 -16.87 -1.58
C ALA A 30 -3.08 -16.56 -3.09
N ALA A 31 -3.60 -15.39 -3.48
CA ALA A 31 -3.62 -14.95 -4.87
C ALA A 31 -2.20 -14.75 -5.43
N THR A 32 -1.28 -14.19 -4.63
CA THR A 32 0.13 -14.04 -5.00
C THR A 32 0.78 -15.39 -5.25
N PHE A 33 0.55 -16.37 -4.37
CA PHE A 33 1.07 -17.73 -4.56
C PHE A 33 0.49 -18.40 -5.80
N GLY A 34 -0.82 -18.26 -6.03
CA GLY A 34 -1.49 -18.77 -7.24
C GLY A 34 -0.90 -18.19 -8.52
N LEU A 35 -0.63 -16.87 -8.55
CA LEU A 35 -0.03 -16.20 -9.70
C LEU A 35 1.39 -16.69 -10.00
N ILE A 36 2.18 -16.98 -8.96
CA ILE A 36 3.54 -17.52 -9.13
C ILE A 36 3.49 -18.98 -9.60
N ALA A 37 2.55 -19.77 -9.09
CA ALA A 37 2.38 -21.17 -9.48
C ALA A 37 1.88 -21.32 -10.94
N ASP A 38 1.13 -20.35 -11.44
CA ASP A 38 0.55 -20.37 -12.79
C ASP A 38 1.52 -19.89 -13.89
N ILE A 39 2.77 -19.56 -13.55
CA ILE A 39 3.76 -19.04 -14.50
C ILE A 39 4.13 -20.10 -15.57
N HIS A 40 3.50 -20.00 -16.73
CA HIS A 40 3.82 -20.79 -17.91
C HIS A 40 4.39 -19.87 -18.99
N ILE A 41 5.71 -19.65 -18.91
CA ILE A 41 6.50 -18.78 -19.80
C ILE A 41 6.17 -18.95 -21.31
N PRO A 42 6.08 -20.18 -21.88
CA PRO A 42 5.82 -20.32 -23.31
C PRO A 42 4.41 -19.88 -23.74
N THR A 43 3.41 -19.98 -22.87
CA THR A 43 2.00 -19.63 -23.17
C THR A 43 1.80 -18.11 -23.17
N ILE A 44 2.47 -17.41 -22.26
CA ILE A 44 2.39 -15.95 -22.11
C ILE A 44 3.06 -15.21 -23.28
N VAL A 45 4.20 -15.72 -23.75
CA VAL A 45 4.92 -15.11 -24.89
C VAL A 45 4.16 -15.31 -26.21
N SER A 46 3.39 -16.39 -26.32
CA SER A 46 2.74 -16.78 -27.57
C SER A 46 1.38 -16.11 -27.81
N SER A 47 0.77 -15.51 -26.78
CA SER A 47 -0.59 -14.94 -26.90
C SER A 47 -0.76 -13.65 -26.07
N PRO A 48 -1.12 -12.51 -26.71
CA PRO A 48 -1.38 -11.25 -26.01
C PRO A 48 -2.48 -11.34 -24.96
N GLU A 49 -3.48 -12.20 -25.17
CA GLU A 49 -4.60 -12.42 -24.24
C GLU A 49 -4.15 -13.07 -22.92
N SER A 50 -3.25 -14.06 -22.99
CA SER A 50 -2.69 -14.70 -21.79
C SER A 50 -1.84 -13.74 -20.98
N LEU A 51 -1.07 -12.88 -21.65
CA LEU A 51 -0.33 -11.80 -20.99
C LEU A 51 -1.28 -10.80 -20.32
N GLN A 52 -2.36 -10.40 -20.99
CA GLN A 52 -3.34 -9.49 -20.42
C GLN A 52 -4.03 -10.07 -19.18
N ALA A 53 -4.41 -11.35 -19.20
CA ALA A 53 -4.99 -12.05 -18.05
C ALA A 53 -4.00 -12.10 -16.87
N TYR A 54 -2.73 -12.36 -17.15
CA TYR A 54 -1.67 -12.36 -16.15
C TYR A 54 -1.48 -10.97 -15.51
N LEU A 55 -1.40 -9.92 -16.34
CA LEU A 55 -1.27 -8.54 -15.88
C LEU A 55 -2.50 -8.08 -15.08
N THR A 56 -3.70 -8.53 -15.44
CA THR A 56 -4.93 -8.25 -14.68
C THR A 56 -4.85 -8.84 -13.28
N THR A 57 -4.44 -10.09 -13.19
CA THR A 57 -4.33 -10.77 -11.91
C THR A 57 -3.24 -10.13 -11.05
N ALA A 58 -2.07 -9.82 -11.65
CA ALA A 58 -0.96 -9.16 -10.99
C ALA A 58 -1.31 -7.76 -10.47
N MET A 59 -1.95 -6.92 -11.29
CA MET A 59 -2.37 -5.58 -10.88
C MET A 59 -3.42 -5.63 -9.78
N THR A 60 -4.36 -6.57 -9.86
CA THR A 60 -5.37 -6.80 -8.80
C THR A 60 -4.71 -7.16 -7.47
N ILE A 61 -3.68 -8.01 -7.49
CA ILE A 61 -2.90 -8.36 -6.29
C ILE A 61 -2.18 -7.13 -5.72
N ILE A 62 -1.52 -6.33 -6.57
CA ILE A 62 -0.85 -5.10 -6.13
C ILE A 62 -1.84 -4.14 -5.46
N ILE A 63 -3.00 -3.92 -6.08
CA ILE A 63 -4.08 -3.09 -5.50
C ILE A 63 -4.49 -3.66 -4.14
N GLY A 64 -4.67 -4.98 -4.02
CA GLY A 64 -4.98 -5.65 -2.75
C GLY A 64 -3.92 -5.40 -1.66
N VAL A 65 -2.63 -5.46 -2.00
CA VAL A 65 -1.53 -5.16 -1.07
C VAL A 65 -1.58 -3.69 -0.59
N GLU A 66 -1.91 -2.76 -1.48
CA GLU A 66 -2.06 -1.35 -1.13
C GLU A 66 -3.27 -1.10 -0.23
N PHE A 67 -4.40 -1.77 -0.48
CA PHE A 67 -5.57 -1.76 0.40
C PHE A 67 -5.25 -2.28 1.81
N VAL A 68 -4.47 -3.36 1.92
CA VAL A 68 -4.03 -3.87 3.22
C VAL A 68 -3.21 -2.82 3.98
N LYS A 69 -2.26 -2.17 3.30
CA LYS A 69 -1.46 -1.07 3.89
C LYS A 69 -2.34 0.11 4.30
N MET A 70 -3.37 0.43 3.51
CA MET A 70 -4.32 1.49 3.79
C MET A 70 -5.19 1.19 5.03
N ILE A 71 -5.60 -0.07 5.23
CA ILE A 71 -6.35 -0.49 6.42
C ILE A 71 -5.48 -0.34 7.67
N PHE A 72 -4.23 -0.78 7.64
CA PHE A 72 -3.35 -0.75 8.83
C PHE A 72 -2.68 0.60 9.09
N SER A 73 -2.58 1.48 8.09
CA SER A 73 -2.01 2.82 8.21
C SER A 73 -3.08 3.86 7.93
N TYR A 74 -3.77 4.29 8.98
CA TYR A 74 -4.78 5.33 8.88
C TYR A 74 -4.11 6.70 8.67
N ASN A 75 -3.92 7.08 7.41
CA ASN A 75 -3.73 8.48 7.02
C ASN A 75 -4.64 8.73 5.83
N ILE A 76 -5.60 9.64 6.01
CA ILE A 76 -6.63 9.90 5.00
C ILE A 76 -5.97 10.36 3.68
N ASN A 77 -4.78 10.97 3.72
CA ASN A 77 -4.01 11.36 2.51
C ASN A 77 -3.47 10.14 1.75
N THR A 78 -3.03 9.10 2.45
CA THR A 78 -2.56 7.84 1.86
C THR A 78 -3.69 7.08 1.15
N VAL A 79 -4.93 7.14 1.67
CA VAL A 79 -6.12 6.55 1.02
C VAL A 79 -6.34 7.11 -0.40
N ILE A 80 -6.12 8.42 -0.55
CA ILE A 80 -6.29 9.11 -1.83
C ILE A 80 -5.27 8.60 -2.85
N GLU A 81 -4.00 8.54 -2.45
CA GLU A 81 -2.89 8.12 -3.31
C GLU A 81 -3.11 6.70 -3.83
N VAL A 82 -3.51 5.80 -2.93
CA VAL A 82 -3.84 4.42 -3.27
C VAL A 82 -5.05 4.34 -4.20
N LEU A 83 -6.10 5.13 -3.98
CA LEU A 83 -7.26 5.16 -4.86
C LEU A 83 -6.89 5.65 -6.28
N MET A 84 -6.06 6.69 -6.38
CA MET A 84 -5.59 7.20 -7.67
C MET A 84 -4.74 6.15 -8.40
N LEU A 85 -3.82 5.49 -7.68
CA LEU A 85 -2.95 4.48 -8.25
C LEU A 85 -3.75 3.25 -8.71
N ALA A 86 -4.76 2.82 -7.94
CA ALA A 86 -5.61 1.70 -8.30
C ALA A 86 -6.42 1.97 -9.59
N VAL A 87 -6.99 3.16 -9.73
CA VAL A 87 -7.74 3.55 -10.93
C VAL A 87 -6.83 3.61 -12.16
N ALA A 88 -5.63 4.18 -12.01
CA ALA A 88 -4.65 4.24 -13.10
C ALA A 88 -4.22 2.84 -13.56
N ARG A 89 -3.94 1.92 -12.62
CA ARG A 89 -3.56 0.53 -12.95
C ARG A 89 -4.69 -0.23 -13.63
N GLN A 90 -5.93 -0.09 -13.14
CA GLN A 90 -7.10 -0.77 -13.72
C GLN A 90 -7.38 -0.32 -15.16
N MET A 91 -7.17 0.96 -15.43
CA MET A 91 -7.36 1.57 -16.75
C MET A 91 -6.40 1.03 -17.81
N VAL A 92 -5.14 0.75 -17.43
CA VAL A 92 -4.13 0.20 -18.35
C VAL A 92 -4.49 -1.23 -18.77
N VAL A 93 -5.12 -1.98 -17.90
CA VAL A 93 -5.34 -3.42 -18.09
C VAL A 93 -6.65 -3.74 -18.80
N THR A 94 -7.65 -2.87 -18.72
CA THR A 94 -9.00 -3.17 -19.22
C THR A 94 -9.22 -2.52 -20.58
N HIS A 95 -9.76 -3.27 -21.55
CA HIS A 95 -10.28 -2.73 -22.82
C HIS A 95 -11.61 -2.00 -22.59
N THR A 96 -11.60 -0.95 -21.76
CA THR A 96 -12.77 -0.12 -21.53
C THR A 96 -12.98 0.84 -22.70
N SER A 97 -14.25 1.15 -23.00
CA SER A 97 -14.57 2.19 -23.96
C SER A 97 -13.98 3.53 -23.48
N PRO A 98 -13.43 4.38 -24.36
CA PRO A 98 -12.88 5.69 -23.99
C PRO A 98 -13.84 6.55 -23.14
N VAL A 99 -15.15 6.38 -23.34
CA VAL A 99 -16.20 7.10 -22.59
C VAL A 99 -16.31 6.61 -21.15
N GLU A 100 -16.18 5.31 -20.90
CA GLU A 100 -16.25 4.71 -19.57
C GLU A 100 -15.05 5.13 -18.71
N ASN A 101 -13.86 5.19 -19.32
CA ASN A 101 -12.68 5.75 -18.68
C ASN A 101 -12.88 7.23 -18.34
N LEU A 102 -13.48 8.01 -19.23
CA LEU A 102 -13.74 9.43 -18.98
C LEU A 102 -14.69 9.62 -17.78
N ILE A 103 -15.77 8.84 -17.71
CA ILE A 103 -16.72 8.88 -16.57
C ILE A 103 -16.02 8.49 -15.27
N THR A 104 -15.16 7.47 -15.30
CA THR A 104 -14.37 7.03 -14.13
C THR A 104 -13.43 8.14 -13.66
N ILE A 105 -12.68 8.76 -14.58
CA ILE A 105 -11.76 9.87 -14.27
C ILE A 105 -12.52 11.07 -13.70
N VAL A 106 -13.65 11.45 -14.30
CA VAL A 106 -14.49 12.55 -13.82
C VAL A 106 -15.07 12.24 -12.43
N SER A 107 -15.49 11.01 -12.19
CA SER A 107 -16.02 10.56 -10.89
C SER A 107 -14.96 10.64 -9.79
N VAL A 108 -13.75 10.13 -10.06
CA VAL A 108 -12.62 10.22 -9.13
C VAL A 108 -12.24 11.69 -8.91
N SER A 109 -12.18 12.49 -9.96
CA SER A 109 -11.87 13.94 -9.87
C SER A 109 -12.89 14.69 -9.01
N LEU A 110 -14.19 14.35 -9.13
CA LEU A 110 -15.24 14.94 -8.33
C LEU A 110 -15.13 14.55 -6.86
N LEU A 111 -14.85 13.28 -6.55
CA LEU A 111 -14.60 12.83 -5.17
C LEU A 111 -13.43 13.60 -4.53
N PHE A 112 -12.36 13.84 -5.29
CA PHE A 112 -11.24 14.67 -4.86
C PHE A 112 -11.63 16.15 -4.67
N ALA A 113 -12.44 16.71 -5.57
CA ALA A 113 -12.91 18.09 -5.48
C ALA A 113 -13.81 18.30 -4.25
N ILE A 114 -14.75 17.39 -4.00
CA ILE A 114 -15.57 17.38 -2.79
C ILE A 114 -14.68 17.36 -1.55
N ARG A 115 -13.66 16.49 -1.54
CA ARG A 115 -12.76 16.41 -0.41
C ARG A 115 -11.89 17.66 -0.23
N LYS A 116 -11.43 18.28 -1.31
CA LYS A 116 -10.58 19.47 -1.24
C LYS A 116 -11.36 20.75 -0.90
N PHE A 117 -12.61 20.85 -1.35
CA PHE A 117 -13.38 22.10 -1.29
C PHE A 117 -14.62 22.06 -0.38
N LEU A 118 -15.17 20.88 -0.07
CA LEU A 118 -16.34 20.73 0.81
C LEU A 118 -15.98 20.29 2.23
N TYR A 119 -14.74 19.83 2.46
CA TYR A 119 -14.25 19.52 3.81
C TYR A 119 -13.90 20.82 4.54
N VAL A 120 -14.95 21.48 5.05
CA VAL A 120 -14.84 22.62 5.94
C VAL A 120 -13.96 22.19 7.14
N PRO A 121 -12.86 22.89 7.47
CA PRO A 121 -11.95 22.56 8.57
C PRO A 121 -12.57 22.57 9.99
N GLN A 122 -13.89 22.73 10.12
CA GLN A 122 -14.60 23.02 11.37
C GLN A 122 -14.94 21.77 12.21
N LEU A 123 -14.55 20.56 11.78
CA LEU A 123 -14.77 19.33 12.56
C LEU A 123 -13.50 18.66 13.10
N ASP A 124 -12.32 19.26 12.88
CA ASP A 124 -11.04 18.71 13.35
C ASP A 124 -10.48 19.43 14.61
N GLN A 125 -11.36 20.06 15.39
CA GLN A 125 -11.11 20.40 16.78
C GLN A 125 -11.81 19.41 17.72
N ASN A 126 -11.40 18.14 17.65
CA ASN A 126 -11.37 17.35 18.87
C ASN A 126 -10.07 16.58 18.92
N LYS A 127 -9.12 17.20 19.60
CA LYS A 127 -7.86 16.63 20.05
C LYS A 127 -8.18 15.49 21.02
N HIS A 128 -8.57 14.34 20.50
CA HIS A 128 -8.49 13.09 21.24
C HIS A 128 -7.10 12.53 20.97
N ASP A 129 -6.19 12.96 21.83
CA ASP A 129 -4.95 12.26 22.15
C ASP A 129 -5.33 10.81 22.54
N ILE A 130 -5.47 9.90 21.58
CA ILE A 130 -5.63 8.46 21.81
C ILE A 130 -4.45 7.74 21.16
N HIS A 131 -3.47 7.54 22.02
CA HIS A 131 -2.49 6.47 21.99
C HIS A 131 -3.16 5.15 21.55
N GLY A 132 -2.90 4.74 20.32
CA GLY A 132 -3.55 3.55 19.75
C GLY A 132 -3.04 3.14 18.36
N SER A 133 -1.85 3.60 17.97
CA SER A 133 -1.12 3.00 16.85
C SER A 133 -0.70 1.58 17.24
N LEU A 134 -1.50 0.58 16.86
CA LEU A 134 -1.14 -0.86 16.93
C LEU A 134 -0.10 -1.25 15.87
N LEU A 135 0.77 -0.31 15.51
CA LEU A 135 1.93 -0.55 14.69
C LEU A 135 3.19 -0.31 15.55
N PRO A 136 3.48 -1.17 16.53
CA PRO A 136 4.69 -1.03 17.32
C PRO A 136 5.88 -1.54 16.50
N HIS A 137 6.91 -0.71 16.40
CA HIS A 137 8.34 -1.03 16.21
C HIS A 137 8.81 -1.89 15.02
N PHE A 138 8.01 -2.79 14.45
CA PHE A 138 8.45 -3.72 13.40
C PHE A 138 8.65 -3.04 12.05
N MET A 139 7.82 -2.06 11.69
CA MET A 139 7.95 -1.35 10.41
C MET A 139 9.19 -0.46 10.34
N ARG A 140 9.71 0.00 11.49
CA ARG A 140 10.96 0.78 11.53
C ARG A 140 12.15 -0.05 11.06
N ARG A 141 12.14 -1.38 11.27
CA ARG A 141 13.21 -2.27 10.78
C ARG A 141 13.07 -2.62 9.30
N ALA A 142 11.86 -2.64 8.74
CA ALA A 142 11.65 -2.96 7.33
C ALA A 142 12.09 -1.82 6.40
N LEU A 143 11.96 -0.55 6.84
CA LEU A 143 12.36 0.61 6.05
C LEU A 143 13.90 0.78 5.96
N HIS A 144 14.64 0.31 6.97
CA HIS A 144 16.11 0.37 6.99
C HIS A 144 16.79 -0.75 6.19
N LEU A 145 16.03 -1.66 5.58
CA LEU A 145 16.59 -2.74 4.74
C LEU A 145 16.73 -2.35 3.26
N ASP A 146 16.17 -1.20 2.85
CA ASP A 146 16.28 -0.68 1.48
C ASP A 146 17.43 0.33 1.32
N GLU A 147 17.96 0.87 2.42
CA GLU A 147 19.04 1.89 2.43
C GLU A 147 20.46 1.31 2.60
N GLN A 148 20.64 0.00 2.35
CA GLN A 148 21.94 -0.68 2.41
C GLN A 148 22.19 -1.48 1.13
N LYS A 149 22.08 -0.84 -0.04
CA LYS A 149 22.73 -1.34 -1.25
C LYS A 149 22.93 -0.25 -2.29
N GLU A 150 24.14 0.31 -2.36
CA GLU A 150 24.92 0.47 -3.59
C GLU A 150 26.39 0.83 -3.26
N PRO A 151 27.34 0.48 -4.15
CA PRO A 151 28.62 -0.10 -3.77
C PRO A 151 29.79 0.89 -3.65
N GLU A 152 30.82 0.45 -2.91
CA GLU A 152 32.16 1.06 -2.84
C GLU A 152 32.72 1.41 -4.23
N ALA A 153 33.13 2.67 -4.38
CA ALA A 153 34.10 3.11 -5.37
C ALA A 153 35.18 3.93 -4.64
N ASP A 154 36.29 3.24 -4.36
CA ASP A 154 37.68 3.66 -4.57
C ASP A 154 38.09 5.11 -4.26
N LEU A 155 39.00 5.32 -3.28
CA LEU A 155 40.39 5.76 -3.52
C LEU A 155 41.09 6.20 -2.19
N GLY A 156 42.12 5.45 -1.78
CA GLY A 156 43.43 6.00 -1.39
C GLY A 156 43.69 6.70 -0.04
N LYS A 157 44.69 6.13 0.67
CA LYS A 157 45.67 6.75 1.60
C LYS A 157 45.14 6.99 3.02
N GLU A 158 45.81 6.59 4.10
CA GLU A 158 47.23 6.78 4.41
C GLU A 158 47.75 5.70 5.37
N GLU A 159 48.95 5.23 5.06
CA GLU A 159 49.76 4.29 5.82
C GLU A 159 50.38 5.01 7.02
N SER A 160 50.17 4.54 8.25
CA SER A 160 51.00 4.94 9.38
C SER A 160 51.06 3.88 10.47
N SER A 161 52.29 3.60 10.89
CA SER A 161 52.72 2.90 12.09
C SER A 161 52.95 1.39 12.00
N THR A 162 53.98 1.01 11.23
CA THR A 162 54.80 -0.18 11.52
C THR A 162 55.73 0.14 12.69
N HIS A 163 55.42 -0.38 13.88
CA HIS A 163 56.36 -0.43 15.00
C HIS A 163 57.26 -1.66 14.79
N VAL A 164 58.51 -1.45 14.36
CA VAL A 164 59.54 -2.50 14.33
C VAL A 164 60.36 -2.43 15.61
N THR A 165 60.40 -3.57 16.27
CA THR A 165 61.21 -3.99 17.41
C THR A 165 62.70 -3.70 17.21
N GLN A 166 63.34 -3.07 18.20
CA GLN A 166 64.59 -3.55 18.79
C GLN A 166 64.74 -3.05 20.22
#